data_AF-A0A7D9J4X0-F1
#
_entry.id   AF-A0A7D9J4X0-F1
#
_cell.length_a   1.000
_cell.length_b   1.000
_cell.length_c   1.000
_cell.angle_alpha   90.00
_cell.angle_beta   90.00
_cell.angle_gamma   90.00
#
_symmetry.space_group_name_H-M   'P 1'
#
loop_
_entity.id
_entity.type
_entity.pdbx_description
1 polymer ?
#
loop_
_entity_poly.entity_id
_entity_poly.type
_entity_poly.pdbx_seq_one_letter_code
_entity_poly.pdbx_strand_id
1 'polypeptide(L)'
;MSRNLFARLLLVAKSRDIDLQNVLSYCLGAYPLSLASVSGSLLKTAKSKLADILERESGNPHVDITDIPNNNALIVDAMAVVQCLEGNWKTFGDFADSVFNFLMKLAHDCRAL
;
A
#
# COMPACT_ATOMS: atom_id res chain seq x y z
N MET A 1 5.95 -19.93 7.46
CA MET A 1 5.47 -20.82 6.38
C MET A 1 5.69 -22.25 6.84
N SER A 2 4.70 -23.14 6.73
CA SER A 2 4.93 -24.53 7.12
C SER A 2 5.91 -25.17 6.11
N ARG A 3 6.94 -25.84 6.61
CA ARG A 3 8.00 -26.51 5.81
C ARG A 3 7.42 -27.48 4.77
N ASN A 4 6.20 -27.96 5.01
CA ASN A 4 5.43 -28.83 4.12
C ASN A 4 4.92 -28.14 2.84
N LEU A 5 4.64 -26.84 2.86
CA LEU A 5 4.14 -26.14 1.66
C LEU A 5 5.23 -26.03 0.60
N PHE A 6 6.44 -25.64 1.00
CA PHE A 6 7.57 -25.50 0.07
C PHE A 6 7.98 -26.84 -0.55
N ALA A 7 7.98 -27.92 0.24
CA ALA A 7 8.24 -29.27 -0.27
C ALA A 7 7.19 -29.73 -1.29
N ARG A 8 5.91 -29.43 -1.06
CA ARG A 8 4.82 -29.72 -2.01
C ARG A 8 4.95 -28.89 -3.29
N LEU A 9 5.28 -27.61 -3.17
CA LEU A 9 5.52 -26.72 -4.31
C LEU A 9 6.69 -27.21 -5.17
N LEU A 10 7.79 -27.65 -4.56
CA LEU A 10 8.91 -28.27 -5.27
C LEU A 10 8.50 -29.54 -6.03
N LEU A 11 7.72 -30.40 -5.39
CA LEU A 11 7.26 -31.65 -6.00
C LEU A 11 6.33 -31.38 -7.19
N VAL A 12 5.39 -30.44 -7.05
CA VAL A 12 4.48 -30.03 -8.14
C VAL A 12 5.24 -29.32 -9.25
N ALA A 13 6.22 -28.46 -8.93
CA ALA A 13 7.06 -27.80 -9.92
C ALA A 13 7.80 -28.82 -10.79
N LYS A 14 8.33 -29.89 -10.17
CA LYS A 14 8.98 -30.98 -10.91
C LYS A 14 8.00 -31.86 -11.69
N SER A 15 6.79 -32.10 -11.18
CA SER A 15 5.84 -32.99 -11.85
C SER A 15 5.04 -32.33 -12.98
N ARG A 16 4.85 -31.01 -12.92
CA ARG A 16 4.00 -30.25 -13.87
C ARG A 16 4.77 -29.19 -14.67
N ASP A 17 6.10 -29.23 -14.60
CA ASP A 17 7.01 -28.27 -15.24
C ASP A 17 6.62 -26.81 -14.96
N ILE A 18 6.34 -26.51 -13.68
CA ILE A 18 5.94 -25.16 -13.26
C ILE A 18 7.20 -24.37 -12.92
N ASP A 19 7.31 -23.17 -13.49
CA ASP A 19 8.33 -22.21 -13.11
C ASP A 19 8.08 -21.70 -11.68
N LEU A 20 8.82 -22.30 -10.74
CA LEU A 20 8.71 -21.98 -9.33
C LEU A 20 9.23 -20.57 -9.01
N GLN A 21 10.18 -20.05 -9.80
CA GLN A 21 10.70 -18.70 -9.62
C GLN A 21 9.62 -17.68 -9.93
N ASN A 22 8.89 -17.87 -11.04
CA ASN A 22 7.73 -17.05 -11.37
C ASN A 22 6.63 -17.17 -10.31
N VAL A 23 6.28 -18.39 -9.88
CA VAL A 23 5.25 -18.61 -8.84
C VAL A 23 5.58 -17.91 -7.52
N LEU A 24 6.85 -17.94 -7.09
CA LEU A 24 7.29 -17.31 -5.84
C LEU A 24 7.40 -15.78 -5.95
N SER A 25 7.30 -15.19 -7.14
CA SER A 25 7.19 -13.74 -7.32
C SER A 25 5.82 -13.19 -6.92
N TYR A 26 4.80 -14.07 -6.82
CA TYR A 26 3.45 -13.72 -6.41
C TYR A 26 3.19 -14.09 -4.94
N CYS A 27 2.25 -13.38 -4.32
CA CYS A 27 1.80 -13.73 -2.97
C CYS A 27 0.99 -15.04 -2.99
N LEU A 28 1.54 -16.07 -2.34
CA LEU A 28 0.91 -17.40 -2.21
C LEU A 28 -0.14 -17.48 -1.09
N GLY A 29 -0.35 -16.41 -0.34
CA GLY A 29 -1.36 -16.29 0.71
C GLY A 29 -2.57 -15.46 0.25
N ALA A 30 -3.68 -15.54 0.98
CA ALA A 30 -4.88 -14.74 0.71
C ALA A 30 -4.60 -13.22 0.71
N TYR A 31 -3.58 -12.81 1.47
CA TYR A 31 -3.09 -11.45 1.52
C TYR A 31 -1.57 -11.43 1.42
N PRO A 32 -0.99 -10.35 0.88
CA PRO A 32 0.45 -10.13 0.95
C PRO A 32 0.97 -10.20 2.38
N LEU A 33 2.14 -10.80 2.57
CA LEU A 33 2.80 -10.84 3.88
C LEU A 33 3.21 -9.45 4.38
N SER A 34 3.25 -8.46 3.48
CA SER A 34 3.38 -7.04 3.84
C SER A 34 2.14 -6.50 4.54
N LEU A 35 0.97 -7.15 4.43
CA LEU A 35 -0.32 -6.72 4.99
C LEU A 35 -0.90 -7.69 6.03
N ALA A 36 -0.47 -8.94 6.02
CA ALA A 36 -0.99 -9.98 6.89
C ALA A 36 0.11 -10.88 7.46
N SER A 37 -0.17 -11.47 8.62
CA SER A 37 0.67 -12.48 9.23
C SER A 37 0.67 -13.75 8.38
N VAL A 38 1.63 -14.63 8.67
CA VAL A 38 1.70 -15.97 8.06
C VAL A 38 0.45 -16.81 8.34
N SER A 39 -0.32 -16.46 9.37
CA SER A 39 -1.61 -17.09 9.71
C SER A 39 -2.82 -16.41 9.04
N GLY A 40 -2.60 -15.41 8.18
CA GLY A 40 -3.65 -14.69 7.46
C GLY A 40 -4.34 -13.59 8.27
N SER A 41 -3.86 -13.31 9.48
CA SER A 41 -4.41 -12.23 10.31
C SER A 41 -3.80 -10.89 9.88
N LEU A 42 -4.61 -9.86 9.71
CA LEU A 42 -4.12 -8.52 9.38
C LEU A 42 -3.20 -8.00 10.48
N LEU A 43 -1.98 -7.56 10.11
CA LEU A 43 -1.00 -7.05 11.07
C LEU A 43 -1.26 -5.58 11.35
N LYS A 44 -1.27 -5.20 12.63
CA LYS A 44 -1.62 -3.84 13.10
C LYS A 44 -0.64 -2.73 12.69
N THR A 45 0.49 -3.07 12.06
CA THR A 45 1.62 -2.15 11.78
C THR A 45 2.22 -2.32 10.38
N ALA A 46 1.51 -3.00 9.48
CA ALA A 46 1.96 -3.24 8.11
C ALA A 46 2.03 -1.99 7.21
N LYS A 47 1.37 -0.90 7.59
CA LYS A 47 1.23 0.32 6.75
C LYS A 47 2.54 1.09 6.59
N SER A 48 3.29 1.29 7.67
CA SER A 48 4.59 1.99 7.60
C SER A 48 5.62 1.17 6.83
N LYS A 49 5.61 -0.17 6.98
CA LYS A 49 6.50 -1.04 6.21
C LYS A 49 6.15 -1.05 4.72
N LEU A 50 4.87 -0.96 4.37
CA LEU A 50 4.47 -0.80 2.97
C LEU A 50 4.91 0.56 2.41
N ALA A 51 4.73 1.65 3.16
CA ALA A 51 5.22 2.97 2.76
C ALA A 51 6.74 2.97 2.56
N ASP A 52 7.51 2.42 3.51
CA ASP A 52 8.98 2.27 3.39
C ASP A 52 9.39 1.54 2.10
N ILE A 53 8.68 0.45 1.76
CA ILE A 53 8.97 -0.34 0.55
C ILE A 53 8.62 0.46 -0.69
N LEU A 54 7.46 1.13 -0.71
CA LEU A 54 7.03 1.95 -1.84
C LEU A 54 8.00 3.12 -2.07
N GLU A 55 8.44 3.80 -1.03
CA GLU A 55 9.44 4.88 -1.12
C GLU A 55 10.78 4.36 -1.66
N ARG A 56 11.25 3.21 -1.15
CA ARG A 56 12.52 2.61 -1.59
C ARG A 56 12.50 2.20 -3.05
N GLU A 57 11.42 1.55 -3.49
CA GLU A 57 11.31 1.00 -4.84
C GLU A 57 10.91 2.06 -5.87
N SER A 58 10.15 3.09 -5.48
CA SER A 58 9.81 4.21 -6.38
C SER A 58 10.96 5.22 -6.54
N GLY A 59 11.88 5.30 -5.58
CA GLY A 59 12.98 6.28 -5.59
C GLY A 59 12.54 7.70 -5.27
N ASN A 60 11.32 7.87 -4.74
CA ASN A 60 10.68 9.16 -4.44
C ASN A 60 10.77 10.16 -5.62
N PRO A 61 10.22 9.78 -6.79
CA PRO A 61 10.33 10.60 -7.98
C PRO A 61 9.53 11.88 -7.76
N HIS A 62 10.01 12.99 -8.33
CA HIS A 62 9.18 14.19 -8.41
C HIS A 62 7.95 13.85 -9.27
N VAL A 63 6.80 13.66 -8.64
CA VAL A 63 5.54 13.41 -9.34
C VAL A 63 4.94 14.77 -9.66
N ASP A 64 4.94 15.12 -10.94
CA ASP A 64 4.08 16.20 -11.42
C ASP A 64 2.64 15.70 -11.39
N ILE A 65 1.83 16.29 -10.51
CA ILE A 65 0.43 15.93 -10.30
C ILE A 65 -0.37 16.08 -11.61
N THR A 66 0.10 16.90 -12.54
CA THR A 66 -0.55 17.12 -13.85
C THR A 66 -0.36 15.97 -14.86
N ASP A 67 0.63 15.10 -14.64
CA ASP A 67 1.00 14.00 -15.54
C ASP A 67 0.56 12.61 -15.02
N ILE A 68 -0.34 12.57 -14.04
CA ILE A 68 -0.87 11.32 -13.52
C ILE A 68 -1.91 10.74 -14.50
N PRO A 69 -1.76 9.48 -14.95
CA PRO A 69 -2.70 8.85 -15.88
C PRO A 69 -4.09 8.69 -15.26
N ASN A 70 -5.12 8.67 -16.11
CA ASN A 70 -6.50 8.40 -15.70
C ASN A 70 -6.62 6.96 -15.14
N ASN A 71 -7.59 6.72 -14.26
CA ASN A 71 -7.79 5.43 -13.56
C ASN A 71 -6.61 5.05 -12.64
N ASN A 72 -6.14 6.03 -11.87
CA ASN A 72 -5.13 5.85 -10.84
C ASN A 72 -5.76 5.62 -9.45
N ALA A 73 -4.92 5.35 -8.46
CA ALA A 73 -5.33 5.31 -7.06
C ALA A 73 -4.40 6.22 -6.24
N LEU A 74 -4.99 7.06 -5.39
CA LEU A 74 -4.27 7.92 -4.46
C LEU A 74 -4.22 7.26 -3.07
N ILE A 75 -3.01 7.04 -2.56
CA ILE A 75 -2.78 6.56 -1.19
C ILE A 75 -2.09 7.69 -0.42
N VAL A 76 -2.64 8.04 0.74
CA VAL A 76 -2.14 9.14 1.56
C VAL A 76 -1.86 8.64 2.98
N ASP A 77 -0.73 9.04 3.57
CA ASP A 77 -0.52 8.90 5.00
C ASP A 77 -1.32 9.96 5.76
N ALA A 78 -2.42 9.52 6.38
CA ALA A 78 -3.29 10.41 7.14
C ALA A 78 -2.57 11.11 8.30
N MET A 79 -1.58 10.49 8.93
CA MET A 79 -0.86 11.11 10.03
C MET A 79 0.06 12.23 9.53
N ALA A 80 0.70 12.02 8.38
CA ALA A 80 1.47 13.08 7.72
C ALA A 80 0.58 14.28 7.38
N VAL A 81 -0.62 14.04 6.84
CA VAL A 81 -1.59 15.12 6.56
C VAL A 81 -1.96 15.88 7.83
N VAL A 82 -2.26 15.17 8.93
CA VAL A 82 -2.57 15.79 10.22
C VAL A 82 -1.42 16.65 10.73
N GLN A 83 -0.17 16.21 10.54
CA GLN A 83 1.03 16.93 10.99
C GLN A 83 1.39 18.13 10.10
N CYS A 84 1.12 18.06 8.80
CA CYS A 84 1.43 19.13 7.84
C CYS A 84 0.36 20.22 7.81
N LEU A 85 -0.87 19.93 8.23
CA LEU A 85 -1.91 20.93 8.30
C LEU A 85 -1.61 21.90 9.44
N GLU A 86 -1.58 23.19 9.11
CA GLU A 86 -1.49 24.28 10.07
C GLU A 86 -2.80 25.06 10.06
N GLY A 87 -3.36 25.33 11.24
CA GLY A 87 -4.62 26.05 11.35
C GLY A 87 -5.04 26.32 12.79
N ASN A 88 -5.82 27.38 12.97
CA ASN A 88 -6.47 27.71 14.24
C ASN A 88 -7.88 27.11 14.27
N TRP A 89 -7.96 25.79 14.47
CA TRP A 89 -9.24 25.09 14.57
C TRP A 89 -9.83 25.28 15.97
N LYS A 90 -11.10 25.67 16.02
CA LYS A 90 -11.81 25.90 17.30
C LYS A 90 -12.46 24.63 17.82
N THR A 91 -12.81 23.73 16.92
CA THR A 91 -13.41 22.43 17.24
C THR A 91 -12.73 21.31 16.44
N PHE A 92 -12.92 20.08 16.91
CA PHE A 92 -12.51 18.90 16.15
C PHE A 92 -13.25 18.79 14.80
N GLY A 93 -14.49 19.30 14.71
CA GLY A 93 -15.24 19.37 13.45
C GLY A 93 -14.54 20.24 12.42
N ASP A 94 -14.13 21.46 12.81
CA ASP A 94 -13.41 22.38 11.92
C ASP A 94 -12.10 21.77 11.40
N PHE A 95 -11.40 21.02 12.27
CA PHE A 95 -10.20 20.29 11.89
C PHE A 95 -10.51 19.16 10.90
N ALA A 96 -11.54 18.34 11.17
CA ALA A 96 -11.96 17.25 10.30
C ALA A 96 -12.37 17.76 8.91
N ASP A 97 -13.11 18.87 8.85
CA ASP A 97 -13.50 19.52 7.60
C ASP A 97 -12.27 20.04 6.85
N SER A 98 -11.27 20.57 7.55
CA SER A 98 -10.01 21.01 6.94
C SER A 98 -9.23 19.84 6.31
N VAL A 99 -9.12 18.72 7.03
CA VAL A 99 -8.50 17.49 6.53
C VAL A 99 -9.25 16.96 5.30
N PHE A 100 -10.59 16.91 5.38
CA PHE A 100 -11.42 16.43 4.28
C PHE A 100 -11.27 17.29 3.03
N ASN A 101 -11.35 18.61 3.16
CA ASN A 101 -11.21 19.53 2.04
C ASN A 101 -9.82 19.45 1.40
N PHE A 102 -8.76 19.28 2.20
CA PHE A 102 -7.41 19.05 1.71
C PHE A 102 -7.34 17.77 0.86
N LEU A 103 -7.87 16.65 1.37
CA LEU A 103 -7.86 15.37 0.67
C LEU A 103 -8.70 15.41 -0.62
N MET A 104 -9.85 16.08 -0.61
CA MET A 104 -10.69 16.25 -1.80
C MET A 104 -9.99 17.06 -2.88
N LYS A 105 -9.31 18.15 -2.50
CA LYS A 105 -8.52 18.95 -3.43
C LYS A 105 -7.39 18.13 -4.04
N LEU A 106 -6.64 17.40 -3.20
CA LEU A 106 -5.54 16.56 -3.66
C LEU A 106 -6.03 15.44 -4.62
N ALA A 107 -7.15 14.80 -4.30
CA ALA A 107 -7.73 13.76 -5.14
C ALA A 107 -8.18 14.31 -6.50
N HIS A 108 -8.78 15.51 -6.53
CA HIS A 108 -9.17 16.19 -7.75
C HIS A 108 -7.95 16.56 -8.60
N ASP A 109 -6.92 17.15 -7.98
CA ASP A 109 -5.69 17.54 -8.67
C ASP A 109 -5.00 16.31 -9.30
N CYS A 110 -5.02 15.16 -8.61
CA CYS A 110 -4.48 13.89 -9.08
C CYS A 110 -5.39 13.10 -10.04
N ARG A 111 -6.60 13.58 -10.39
CA ARG A 111 -7.60 12.83 -11.19
C ARG A 111 -7.94 11.44 -10.63
N ALA A 112 -7.88 11.31 -9.30
CA ALA A 112 -8.24 10.09 -8.59
C ALA A 112 -9.75 9.98 -8.32
N LEU A 113 -10.51 11.03 -8.63
CA LEU A 113 -11.98 11.16 -8.51
C LEU A 113 -12.55 11.96 -9.69
#